data_AF-A0A7S0PWU2-F1
#
_entry.id   AF-A0A7S0PWU2-F1
#
_cell.length_a   1.000
_cell.length_b   1.000
_cell.length_c   1.000
_cell.angle_alpha   90.00
_cell.angle_beta   90.00
_cell.angle_gamma   90.00
#
_symmetry.space_group_name_H-M   'P 1'
#
loop_
_entity.id
_entity.type
_entity.pdbx_description
1 polymer ?
#
loop_
_entity_poly.entity_id
_entity_poly.type
_entity_poly.pdbx_seq_one_letter_code
_entity_poly.pdbx_strand_id
1 'polypeptide(L)'
;GGGRKNVRFALPYILTPPPPLSSSSSTTTAKDEPSQDNGEQNNKDDDYALSRPETCHRLDKPTSGLLVVAKTKSAVQYLSKQFEHRLVQKTYTAIVDGRLPSNDNISSWQLAETMLDDKKAITYWKALDHFPSLQATNQTLTLVQLKPQTGRYHQLRRQMAWMYNCPIVGDATYRHPDKKYSKRWKRGLM
;
A
#
# COMPACT_ATOMS: atom_id res chain seq x y z
N GLY A 1 28.09 21.34 16.63
CA GLY A 1 27.23 20.17 16.34
C GLY A 1 26.01 20.60 15.57
N GLY A 2 25.95 20.34 14.26
CA GLY A 2 24.86 20.77 13.38
C GLY A 2 23.94 19.62 13.03
N GLY A 3 22.77 19.55 13.66
CA GLY A 3 21.72 18.58 13.33
C GLY A 3 21.00 18.98 12.05
N ARG A 4 21.30 18.29 10.94
CA ARG A 4 20.54 18.41 9.68
C ARG A 4 19.11 17.93 9.92
N LYS A 5 18.16 18.87 9.96
CA LYS A 5 16.71 18.59 9.92
C LYS A 5 16.39 18.12 8.50
N ASN A 6 16.10 16.82 8.34
CA ASN A 6 15.60 16.27 7.08
C ASN A 6 14.19 16.80 6.83
N VAL A 7 14.09 17.84 6.01
CA VAL A 7 12.82 18.28 5.41
C VAL A 7 12.38 17.19 4.44
N ARG A 8 11.18 16.63 4.64
CA ARG A 8 10.61 15.58 3.80
C ARG A 8 9.34 16.12 3.15
N PHE A 9 9.31 16.10 1.83
CA PHE A 9 8.14 16.49 1.04
C PHE A 9 7.23 15.26 0.87
N ALA A 10 6.03 15.33 1.44
CA ALA A 10 4.88 14.57 0.96
C ALA A 10 3.99 15.58 0.24
N LEU A 11 3.76 15.39 -1.06
CA LEU A 11 2.81 16.21 -1.81
C LEU A 11 1.40 15.69 -1.47
N PRO A 12 0.54 16.45 -0.77
CA PRO A 12 -0.82 16.03 -0.51
C PRO A 12 -1.60 16.08 -1.84
N TYR A 13 -2.08 14.93 -2.30
CA TYR A 13 -2.97 14.87 -3.45
C TYR A 13 -4.41 14.86 -2.94
N ILE A 14 -5.19 15.88 -3.30
CA ILE A 14 -6.57 16.06 -2.88
C ILE A 14 -7.46 15.36 -3.90
N LEU A 15 -8.08 14.25 -3.51
CA LEU A 15 -9.19 13.67 -4.24
C LEU A 15 -10.46 14.20 -3.59
N THR A 16 -11.16 15.12 -4.27
CA THR A 16 -12.56 15.42 -3.94
C THR A 16 -13.38 14.22 -4.40
N PRO A 17 -14.15 13.55 -3.52
CA PRO A 17 -15.06 12.51 -3.97
C PRO A 17 -16.07 13.11 -4.96
N PRO A 18 -16.47 12.38 -6.01
CA PRO A 18 -17.49 12.85 -6.94
C PRO A 18 -18.81 13.08 -6.18
N PRO A 19 -19.60 14.11 -6.53
CA PRO A 19 -20.91 14.29 -5.94
C PRO A 19 -21.80 13.07 -6.22
N PRO A 20 -22.69 12.68 -5.30
CA PRO A 20 -23.60 11.56 -5.53
C PRO A 20 -24.48 11.86 -6.75
N LEU A 21 -24.58 10.92 -7.69
CA LEU A 21 -25.48 11.03 -8.83
C LEU A 21 -26.91 11.18 -8.33
N SER A 22 -27.57 12.29 -8.67
CA SER A 22 -29.02 12.44 -8.51
C SER A 22 -29.73 11.54 -9.53
N SER A 23 -30.39 10.49 -9.07
CA SER A 23 -31.30 9.71 -9.92
C SER A 23 -32.61 10.47 -10.09
N SER A 24 -32.93 10.83 -11.34
CA SER A 24 -34.27 11.26 -11.74
C SER A 24 -35.22 10.07 -11.75
N SER A 25 -36.38 10.24 -11.11
CA SER A 25 -37.47 9.26 -11.00
C SER A 25 -38.14 9.00 -12.35
N SER A 26 -38.36 7.73 -12.69
CA SER A 26 -39.46 7.31 -13.56
C SER A 26 -40.08 6.03 -13.01
N THR A 27 -41.34 6.18 -12.58
CA THR A 27 -42.30 5.19 -12.07
C THR A 27 -42.43 3.96 -12.97
N THR A 28 -42.54 2.75 -12.41
CA THR A 28 -43.58 1.73 -12.72
C THR A 28 -43.53 0.60 -11.68
N THR A 29 -44.72 0.20 -11.24
CA THR A 29 -45.15 -0.78 -10.23
C THR A 29 -44.83 -2.26 -10.50
N ALA A 30 -44.47 -3.04 -9.46
CA ALA A 30 -44.90 -4.43 -9.21
C ALA A 30 -44.47 -4.88 -7.79
N LYS A 31 -45.17 -5.90 -7.26
CA LYS A 31 -45.42 -6.23 -5.84
C LYS A 31 -44.46 -7.26 -5.20
N ASP A 32 -44.28 -7.10 -3.89
CA ASP A 32 -44.16 -8.05 -2.74
C ASP A 32 -43.04 -9.12 -2.61
N GLU A 33 -42.45 -9.13 -1.39
CA GLU A 33 -41.67 -10.15 -0.61
C GLU A 33 -40.19 -9.77 -0.28
N PRO A 34 -39.62 -10.17 0.90
CA PRO A 34 -39.58 -9.34 2.10
C PRO A 34 -38.19 -8.73 2.41
N SER A 35 -38.25 -7.74 3.30
CA SER A 35 -37.20 -6.86 3.79
C SER A 35 -35.98 -7.58 4.39
N GLN A 36 -34.81 -7.37 3.81
CA GLN A 36 -33.57 -7.19 4.58
C GLN A 36 -33.10 -5.74 4.41
N ASP A 37 -33.56 -4.92 5.34
CA ASP A 37 -33.09 -3.56 5.57
C ASP A 37 -31.64 -3.61 6.07
N ASN A 38 -30.69 -3.31 5.18
CA ASN A 38 -29.39 -2.79 5.58
C ASN A 38 -29.37 -1.30 5.23
N GLY A 39 -30.11 -0.53 6.01
CA GLY A 39 -30.13 0.92 5.96
C GLY A 39 -28.75 1.50 6.20
N GLU A 40 -28.08 1.92 5.13
CA GLU A 40 -27.21 3.09 5.19
C GLU A 40 -28.07 4.31 4.85
N GLN A 41 -28.83 4.78 5.85
CA GLN A 41 -29.33 6.15 5.86
C GLN A 41 -28.12 7.08 5.84
N ASN A 42 -27.70 7.51 4.65
CA ASN A 42 -26.81 8.65 4.50
C ASN A 42 -27.61 9.90 4.86
N ASN A 43 -27.72 10.20 6.16
CA ASN A 43 -28.21 11.49 6.63
C ASN A 43 -27.29 12.58 6.06
N LYS A 44 -27.83 13.35 5.11
CA LYS A 44 -27.12 14.47 4.47
C LYS A 44 -26.71 15.56 5.49
N ASP A 45 -27.30 15.54 6.68
CA ASP A 45 -27.08 16.51 7.75
C ASP A 45 -25.82 16.22 8.60
N ASP A 46 -25.18 15.06 8.44
CA ASP A 46 -23.99 14.65 9.21
C ASP A 46 -22.65 14.89 8.47
N ASP A 47 -22.67 15.49 7.27
CA ASP A 47 -21.43 15.80 6.54
C ASP A 47 -20.88 17.18 6.90
N TYR A 48 -19.91 17.21 7.82
CA TYR A 48 -19.22 18.42 8.23
C TYR A 48 -17.72 18.38 7.90
N ALA A 49 -17.14 19.57 7.77
CA ALA A 49 -15.69 19.73 7.64
C ALA A 49 -15.01 19.38 8.97
N LEU A 50 -13.98 18.54 8.90
CA LEU A 50 -13.21 18.13 10.07
C LEU A 50 -12.34 19.29 10.56
N SER A 51 -12.22 19.43 11.87
CA SER A 51 -11.32 20.42 12.49
C SER A 51 -9.85 20.20 12.12
N ARG A 52 -9.48 18.96 11.77
CA ARG A 52 -8.17 18.59 11.21
C ARG A 52 -8.37 17.50 10.15
N PRO A 53 -7.61 17.53 9.03
CA PRO A 53 -7.65 16.44 8.07
C PRO A 53 -7.22 15.11 8.69
N GLU A 54 -7.92 14.03 8.33
CA GLU A 54 -7.63 12.68 8.81
C GLU A 54 -7.04 11.81 7.70
N THR A 55 -6.09 10.93 8.06
CA THR A 55 -5.46 10.00 7.12
C THR A 55 -6.24 8.68 7.06
N CYS A 56 -6.72 8.27 5.89
CA CYS A 56 -7.39 6.98 5.72
C CYS A 56 -6.41 5.82 5.48
N HIS A 57 -5.13 6.13 5.27
CA HIS A 57 -4.03 5.17 5.14
C HIS A 57 -2.72 5.79 5.62
N ARG A 58 -1.64 5.00 5.63
CA ARG A 58 -0.33 5.46 6.09
C ARG A 58 0.78 5.00 5.15
N LEU A 59 1.82 5.83 5.08
CA LEU A 59 3.14 5.46 4.55
C LEU A 59 4.07 5.11 5.71
N ASP A 60 5.00 4.19 5.49
CA ASP A 60 6.04 3.91 6.47
C ASP A 60 6.99 5.11 6.61
N LYS A 61 7.58 5.28 7.79
CA LYS A 61 8.44 6.45 8.10
C LYS A 61 9.55 6.73 7.08
N PRO A 62 10.27 5.75 6.49
CA PRO A 62 11.28 6.04 5.48
C PRO A 62 10.71 6.14 4.05
N THR A 63 9.42 5.93 3.84
CA THR A 63 8.78 5.90 2.52
C THR A 63 8.27 7.28 2.14
N SER A 64 8.67 7.76 0.96
CA SER A 64 8.06 8.91 0.30
C SER A 64 6.91 8.47 -0.60
N GLY A 65 6.02 9.39 -0.95
CA GLY A 65 4.97 9.13 -1.93
C GLY A 65 3.66 9.86 -1.63
N LEU A 66 2.59 9.33 -2.20
CA LEU A 66 1.26 9.89 -2.13
C LEU A 66 0.57 9.52 -0.80
N LEU A 67 0.06 10.53 -0.11
CA LEU A 67 -0.81 10.38 1.05
C LEU A 67 -2.15 11.02 0.71
N VAL A 68 -3.23 10.29 0.98
CA VAL A 68 -4.60 10.76 0.77
C VAL A 68 -5.16 11.11 2.14
N VAL A 69 -5.69 12.33 2.26
CA VAL A 69 -6.28 12.85 3.50
C VAL A 69 -7.70 13.30 3.25
N ALA A 70 -8.60 12.94 4.16
CA ALA A 70 -9.99 13.36 4.14
C ALA A 70 -10.15 14.67 4.91
N LYS A 71 -10.98 15.57 4.40
CA LYS A 71 -11.30 16.87 5.02
C LYS A 71 -12.72 16.95 5.57
N THR A 72 -13.57 15.99 5.26
CA THR A 72 -14.97 15.93 5.72
C THR A 72 -15.26 14.56 6.30
N LYS A 73 -16.30 14.47 7.13
CA LYS A 73 -16.71 13.20 7.74
C LYS A 73 -17.11 12.17 6.69
N SER A 74 -17.86 12.59 5.67
CA SER A 74 -18.25 11.71 4.55
C SER A 74 -17.03 11.16 3.81
N ALA A 75 -16.02 11.99 3.55
CA ALA A 75 -14.80 11.59 2.86
C ALA A 75 -14.00 10.56 3.68
N VAL A 76 -13.94 10.69 5.01
CA VAL A 76 -13.29 9.69 5.87
C VAL A 76 -13.97 8.34 5.72
N GLN A 77 -15.30 8.30 5.84
CA GLN A 77 -16.07 7.06 5.75
C GLN A 77 -15.93 6.43 4.37
N TYR A 78 -16.11 7.23 3.32
CA TYR A 78 -15.99 6.78 1.94
C TYR A 78 -14.60 6.20 1.66
N LEU A 79 -13.53 6.94 1.92
CA LEU A 79 -12.16 6.50 1.65
C LEU A 79 -11.78 5.29 2.50
N SER A 80 -12.18 5.25 3.78
CA SER A 80 -11.92 4.10 4.65
C SER A 80 -12.55 2.82 4.09
N LYS A 81 -13.80 2.88 3.63
CA LYS A 81 -14.46 1.74 2.94
C LYS A 81 -13.71 1.33 1.68
N GLN A 82 -13.21 2.27 0.87
CA GLN A 82 -12.41 1.94 -0.33
C GLN A 82 -11.11 1.19 0.02
N PHE A 83 -10.43 1.58 1.10
CA PHE A 83 -9.23 0.87 1.57
C PHE A 83 -9.55 -0.49 2.19
N GLU A 84 -10.64 -0.57 2.96
CA GLU A 84 -11.13 -1.81 3.58
C GLU A 84 -11.51 -2.85 2.52
N HIS A 85 -12.29 -2.44 1.52
CA HIS A 85 -12.69 -3.27 0.38
C HIS A 85 -11.58 -3.44 -0.67
N ARG A 86 -10.40 -2.85 -0.46
CA ARG A 86 -9.21 -2.96 -1.34
C ARG A 86 -9.44 -2.50 -2.77
N LEU A 87 -10.36 -1.56 -2.95
CA LEU A 87 -10.65 -0.93 -4.24
C LEU A 87 -9.54 0.04 -4.67
N VAL A 88 -8.75 0.54 -3.70
CA VAL A 88 -7.61 1.41 -3.97
C VAL A 88 -6.41 0.62 -4.48
N GLN A 89 -6.02 0.89 -5.72
CA GLN A 89 -4.80 0.37 -6.32
C GLN A 89 -3.60 1.23 -5.94
N LYS A 90 -2.56 0.61 -5.38
CA LYS A 90 -1.32 1.27 -4.98
C LYS A 90 -0.18 0.76 -5.83
N THR A 91 0.66 1.68 -6.32
CA THR A 91 1.88 1.34 -7.06
C THR A 91 3.05 2.11 -6.44
N TYR A 92 4.12 1.39 -6.14
CA TYR A 92 5.35 1.92 -5.59
C TYR A 92 6.51 1.59 -6.54
N THR A 93 7.55 2.41 -6.48
CA THR A 93 8.82 2.14 -7.13
C THR A 93 9.90 2.13 -6.05
N ALA A 94 10.81 1.16 -6.11
CA ALA A 94 11.92 1.04 -5.19
C ALA A 94 13.18 0.57 -5.92
N ILE A 95 14.34 0.84 -5.32
CA ILE A 95 15.61 0.20 -5.70
C ILE A 95 15.89 -0.86 -4.64
N VAL A 96 16.18 -2.09 -5.07
CA VAL A 96 16.59 -3.18 -4.20
C VAL A 96 18.05 -3.57 -4.42
N ASP A 97 18.69 -4.01 -3.35
CA ASP A 97 20.07 -4.47 -3.29
C ASP A 97 20.12 -5.95 -3.69
N GLY A 98 20.57 -6.24 -4.91
CA GLY A 98 20.56 -7.58 -5.50
C GLY A 98 19.84 -7.66 -6.84
N ARG A 99 19.99 -8.82 -7.49
CA ARG A 99 19.32 -9.14 -8.75
C ARG A 99 18.06 -9.95 -8.47
N LEU A 100 16.90 -9.36 -8.76
CA LEU A 100 15.64 -10.09 -8.67
C LEU A 100 15.58 -11.19 -9.75
N PRO A 101 15.03 -12.37 -9.44
CA PRO A 101 14.87 -13.44 -10.42
C PRO A 101 13.83 -13.01 -11.46
N SER A 102 14.28 -12.58 -12.64
CA SER A 102 13.39 -12.40 -13.78
C SER A 102 13.57 -13.60 -14.72
N ASN A 103 12.48 -14.29 -15.04
CA ASN A 103 12.43 -15.01 -16.32
C ASN A 103 12.77 -14.00 -17.42
N ASP A 104 13.38 -14.43 -18.53
CA ASP A 104 14.06 -13.59 -19.54
C ASP A 104 13.34 -12.32 -20.04
N ASN A 105 12.04 -12.15 -19.72
CA ASN A 105 11.33 -10.89 -19.76
C ASN A 105 11.33 -10.14 -18.42
N ILE A 106 12.27 -9.20 -18.27
CA ILE A 106 12.37 -8.19 -17.20
C ILE A 106 11.01 -7.50 -16.91
N SER A 107 10.12 -7.42 -17.92
CA SER A 107 8.85 -6.69 -17.86
C SER A 107 7.63 -7.48 -17.33
N SER A 108 7.76 -8.78 -17.04
CA SER A 108 6.62 -9.60 -16.60
C SER A 108 6.27 -9.38 -15.12
N TRP A 109 4.97 -9.34 -14.81
CA TRP A 109 4.49 -9.26 -13.42
C TRP A 109 4.63 -10.62 -12.73
N GLN A 110 5.21 -10.59 -11.54
CA GLN A 110 5.42 -11.75 -10.67
C GLN A 110 4.63 -11.59 -9.36
N LEU A 111 4.26 -12.72 -8.75
CA LEU A 111 3.51 -12.77 -7.50
C LEU A 111 4.45 -13.03 -6.32
N ALA A 112 4.45 -12.12 -5.35
CA ALA A 112 5.05 -12.32 -4.04
C ALA A 112 3.93 -12.56 -3.01
N GLU A 113 3.74 -13.82 -2.64
CA GLU A 113 2.79 -14.27 -1.64
C GLU A 113 3.52 -14.86 -0.42
N THR A 114 3.22 -14.36 0.78
CA THR A 114 3.81 -14.87 2.03
C THR A 114 2.90 -14.59 3.24
N MET A 115 3.18 -15.26 4.36
CA MET A 115 2.51 -15.00 5.64
C MET A 115 3.30 -13.98 6.45
N LEU A 116 2.69 -12.83 6.74
CA LEU A 116 3.24 -11.80 7.61
C LEU A 116 2.34 -11.63 8.82
N ASP A 117 2.83 -12.08 9.98
CA ASP A 117 2.13 -11.96 11.26
C ASP A 117 0.78 -12.71 11.20
N ASP A 118 0.86 -13.97 10.77
CA ASP A 118 -0.26 -14.92 10.61
C ASP A 118 -1.35 -14.45 9.63
N LYS A 119 -1.04 -13.46 8.81
CA LYS A 119 -1.94 -12.92 7.78
C LYS A 119 -1.28 -12.97 6.42
N LYS A 120 -2.07 -13.38 5.43
CA LYS A 120 -1.65 -13.37 4.02
C LYS A 120 -1.24 -11.97 3.58
N ALA A 121 -0.09 -11.89 2.93
CA ALA A 121 0.48 -10.71 2.31
C ALA A 121 0.74 -10.98 0.82
N ILE A 122 0.12 -10.17 -0.04
CA ILE A 122 0.14 -10.35 -1.49
C ILE A 122 0.60 -9.06 -2.15
N THR A 123 1.63 -9.18 -3.00
CA THR A 123 2.19 -8.09 -3.80
C THR A 123 2.52 -8.61 -5.19
N TYR A 124 2.08 -7.88 -6.22
CA TYR A 124 2.63 -8.06 -7.56
C TYR A 124 3.85 -7.17 -7.74
N TRP A 125 4.88 -7.67 -8.39
CA TRP A 125 6.07 -6.88 -8.67
C TRP A 125 6.59 -7.16 -10.07
N LYS A 126 7.34 -6.22 -10.62
CA LYS A 126 8.10 -6.43 -11.85
C LYS A 126 9.41 -5.66 -11.78
N ALA A 127 10.48 -6.26 -12.29
CA ALA A 127 11.71 -5.52 -12.52
C ALA A 127 11.44 -4.48 -13.62
N LEU A 128 12.07 -3.32 -13.49
CA LEU A 128 12.07 -2.29 -14.52
C LEU A 128 13.44 -2.22 -15.18
N ASP A 129 14.49 -2.33 -14.38
CA ASP A 129 15.88 -2.23 -14.85
C ASP A 129 16.87 -2.84 -13.84
N HIS A 130 18.08 -3.13 -14.30
CA HIS A 130 19.20 -3.59 -13.49
C HIS A 130 20.42 -2.69 -13.71
N PHE A 131 21.07 -2.29 -12.62
CA PHE A 131 22.25 -1.43 -12.66
C PHE A 131 23.45 -2.09 -11.96
N PRO A 132 24.67 -2.01 -12.52
CA PRO A 132 25.85 -2.47 -11.83
C PRO A 132 26.16 -1.57 -10.62
N SER A 133 26.63 -2.17 -9.52
CA SER A 133 27.04 -1.45 -8.31
C SER A 133 28.08 -2.24 -7.53
N LEU A 134 29.25 -1.66 -7.27
CA LEU A 134 30.34 -2.31 -6.55
C LEU A 134 30.01 -2.67 -5.09
N GLN A 135 29.05 -1.97 -4.48
CA GLN A 135 28.67 -2.13 -3.08
C GLN A 135 27.40 -2.99 -2.90
N ALA A 136 26.75 -3.35 -4.00
CA ALA A 136 25.54 -4.16 -3.96
C ALA A 136 25.87 -5.65 -3.89
N THR A 137 24.94 -6.42 -3.35
CA THR A 137 24.92 -7.87 -3.36
C THR A 137 24.93 -8.34 -4.82
N ASN A 138 25.83 -9.28 -5.14
CA ASN A 138 26.05 -9.74 -6.53
C ASN A 138 26.32 -8.60 -7.51
N GLN A 139 26.87 -7.49 -7.02
CA GLN A 139 27.24 -6.30 -7.79
C GLN A 139 26.09 -5.68 -8.61
N THR A 140 24.84 -5.90 -8.21
CA THR A 140 23.66 -5.49 -8.98
C THR A 140 22.62 -4.81 -8.10
N LEU A 141 22.09 -3.68 -8.55
CA LEU A 141 20.87 -3.08 -8.04
C LEU A 141 19.73 -3.34 -9.03
N THR A 142 18.51 -3.49 -8.52
CA THR A 142 17.32 -3.64 -9.37
C THR A 142 16.33 -2.53 -9.08
N LEU A 143 15.89 -1.82 -10.12
CA LEU A 143 14.72 -0.95 -10.03
C LEU A 143 13.47 -1.80 -10.19
N VAL A 144 12.55 -1.72 -9.23
CA VAL A 144 11.36 -2.58 -9.16
C VAL A 144 10.10 -1.73 -9.01
N GLN A 145 9.05 -2.11 -9.73
CA GLN A 145 7.69 -1.62 -9.51
C GLN A 145 6.90 -2.64 -8.67
N LEU A 146 6.17 -2.16 -7.67
CA LEU A 146 5.53 -2.95 -6.63
C LEU A 146 4.05 -2.54 -6.48
N LYS A 147 3.14 -3.51 -6.53
CA LYS A 147 1.69 -3.33 -6.41
C LYS A 147 1.13 -4.20 -5.29
N PRO A 148 1.10 -3.71 -4.04
CA PRO A 148 0.57 -4.48 -2.91
C PRO A 148 -0.97 -4.54 -2.96
N GLN A 149 -1.52 -5.76 -3.00
CA GLN A 149 -2.97 -6.01 -2.85
C GLN A 149 -3.42 -6.03 -1.39
N THR A 150 -2.50 -6.36 -0.48
CA THR A 150 -2.69 -6.27 0.98
C THR A 150 -1.91 -5.08 1.55
N GLY A 151 -2.21 -4.66 2.79
CA GLY A 151 -1.52 -3.56 3.47
C GLY A 151 -0.89 -3.97 4.79
N ARG A 152 -0.06 -5.02 4.82
CA ARG A 152 0.58 -5.48 6.07
C ARG A 152 1.75 -4.58 6.48
N TYR A 153 2.07 -4.59 7.77
CA TYR A 153 3.14 -3.78 8.33
C TYR A 153 4.48 -4.09 7.65
N HIS A 154 5.11 -3.07 7.06
CA HIS A 154 6.37 -3.15 6.31
C HIS A 154 6.33 -4.21 5.19
N GLN A 155 5.17 -4.48 4.60
CA GLN A 155 4.97 -5.59 3.68
C GLN A 155 6.01 -5.66 2.55
N LEU A 156 6.15 -4.58 1.78
CA LEU A 156 7.07 -4.54 0.64
C LEU A 156 8.53 -4.73 1.07
N ARG A 157 8.93 -4.03 2.14
CA ARG A 157 10.27 -4.10 2.73
C ARG A 157 10.62 -5.52 3.16
N ARG A 158 9.70 -6.18 3.87
CA ARG A 158 9.83 -7.56 4.36
C ARG A 158 9.85 -8.58 3.23
N GLN A 159 8.94 -8.47 2.26
CA GLN A 159 8.87 -9.41 1.13
C GLN A 159 10.13 -9.34 0.27
N MET A 160 10.59 -8.14 -0.09
CA MET A 160 11.82 -7.96 -0.88
C MET A 160 13.05 -8.52 -0.15
N ALA A 161 13.19 -8.21 1.14
CA ALA A 161 14.30 -8.71 1.94
C ALA A 161 14.26 -10.22 2.20
N TRP A 162 13.10 -10.79 2.54
CA TRP A 162 13.03 -12.17 3.04
C TRP A 162 12.72 -13.22 1.97
N MET A 163 11.89 -12.88 0.98
CA MET A 163 11.54 -13.83 -0.09
C MET A 163 12.60 -13.85 -1.18
N TYR A 164 13.11 -12.68 -1.55
CA TYR A 164 14.03 -12.53 -2.68
C TYR A 164 15.47 -12.29 -2.26
N ASN A 165 15.74 -12.15 -0.96
CA ASN A 165 17.07 -11.76 -0.45
C ASN A 165 17.59 -10.47 -1.12
N CYS A 166 16.67 -9.56 -1.47
CA CYS A 166 16.94 -8.31 -2.17
C CYS A 166 16.33 -7.14 -1.38
N PRO A 167 16.91 -6.72 -0.24
CA PRO A 167 16.33 -5.67 0.59
C PRO A 167 16.28 -4.31 -0.15
N ILE A 168 15.31 -3.47 0.19
CA ILE A 168 15.23 -2.10 -0.36
C ILE A 168 16.46 -1.29 0.07
N VAL A 169 17.08 -0.58 -0.88
CA VAL A 169 18.25 0.26 -0.61
C VAL A 169 17.92 1.34 0.42
N GLY A 170 18.80 1.53 1.39
CA GLY A 170 18.60 2.46 2.51
C GLY A 170 17.76 1.90 3.67
N ASP A 171 17.26 0.67 3.55
CA ASP A 171 16.50 0.02 4.62
C ASP A 171 17.42 -0.57 5.72
N ALA A 172 17.72 0.24 6.73
CA ALA A 172 18.53 -0.20 7.86
C ALA A 172 17.90 -1.34 8.70
N THR A 173 16.58 -1.55 8.62
CA THR A 173 15.89 -2.54 9.46
C THR A 173 15.95 -3.94 8.87
N TYR A 174 15.79 -4.07 7.55
CA TYR A 174 15.67 -5.38 6.89
C TYR A 174 16.87 -5.73 6.01
N ARG A 175 17.85 -4.83 5.83
CA ARG A 175 19.07 -5.10 5.05
C ARG A 175 19.93 -6.22 5.64
N HIS A 176 20.07 -6.24 6.96
CA HIS A 176 20.68 -7.34 7.69
C HIS A 176 19.57 -7.97 8.51
N PRO A 177 19.26 -9.27 8.33
CA PRO A 177 18.27 -9.93 9.18
C PRO A 177 18.81 -9.94 10.61
N ASP A 178 18.46 -8.90 11.36
CA ASP A 178 18.79 -8.78 12.78
C ASP A 178 18.31 -10.05 13.49
N LYS A 179 19.06 -10.55 14.48
CA LYS A 179 18.72 -11.84 15.16
C LYS A 179 17.30 -11.84 15.72
N LYS A 180 16.73 -10.65 15.96
CA LYS A 180 15.34 -10.41 16.37
C LYS A 180 14.29 -10.73 15.29
N TYR A 181 14.58 -10.44 14.02
CA TYR A 181 13.65 -10.67 12.90
C TYR A 181 13.86 -12.04 12.24
N SER A 182 15.08 -12.61 12.28
CA SER A 182 15.34 -13.97 11.80
C SER A 182 14.54 -15.04 12.57
N LYS A 183 14.29 -14.83 13.88
CA LYS A 183 13.43 -15.71 14.70
C LYS A 183 11.96 -15.68 14.27
N ARG A 184 11.40 -14.53 13.86
CA ARG A 184 10.01 -14.44 13.38
C ARG A 184 9.81 -15.10 12.01
N TRP A 185 10.82 -15.03 11.14
CA TRP A 185 10.83 -15.74 9.85
C TRP A 185 10.78 -17.26 10.02
N LYS A 186 11.61 -17.82 10.91
CA LYS A 186 11.64 -19.28 11.14
C LYS A 186 10.34 -19.87 11.70
N ARG A 187 9.47 -19.06 12.32
CA ARG A 187 8.20 -19.52 12.91
C ARG A 187 7.02 -19.59 11.92
N GLY A 188 7.15 -19.00 10.73
CA GLY A 188 6.07 -18.92 9.74
C GLY A 188 6.34 -19.70 8.45
N LEU A 189 7.36 -20.58 8.46
CA LEU A 189 7.75 -21.45 7.35
C LEU A 189 7.60 -22.94 7.69
N MET A 190 6.81 -23.28 8.70
CA MET A 190 6.34 -24.63 8.99
C MET A 190 4.82 -24.67 8.86
#